data_AF-A0A849T0E6-F1
#
_entry.id   AF-A0A849T0E6-F1
#
_cell.length_a   1.000
_cell.length_b   1.000
_cell.length_c   1.000
_cell.angle_alpha   90.00
_cell.angle_beta   90.00
_cell.angle_gamma   90.00
#
_symmetry.space_group_name_H-M   'P 1'
#
loop_
_entity.id
_entity.type
_entity.pdbx_description
1 polymer ?
#
loop_
_entity_poly.entity_id
_entity_poly.type
_entity_poly.pdbx_seq_one_letter_code
_entity_poly.pdbx_strand_id
1 'polypeptide(L)'
;MRKLLLSAVALLALSAQNAFAINLTFQFDVNSSGPSIYACNAGIRHVAATNVCYDRNTNQSCTPGCAAGIVSQCLGGSAPSSCVCSGENYDSGTQGTWRLDFLQANSAAWTDNQVQAGASTAHLLAATGSSSFNQITPGAFPALNAYGRQLKDLTINLGSEIYNAEYFVDICYRGPQIDYRHNGQVVPGLNFALKANATIFDIKLADGVSYRALSTLQVKAEAKCIMNDDFDYCLADIIPGETAGCESSSSLTTHTYGKISNNGVFVDMSGSAINVAKLITDASMNSNSNVTPRFCQIRYSFQETSKKIRKWKLQQARICTYTEISEPTLE
;
A
#
# COMPACT_ATOMS: atom_id res chain seq x y z
N MET A 1 -105.58 -9.61 -27.26
CA MET A 1 -104.50 -9.04 -26.42
C MET A 1 -103.44 -10.12 -26.26
N ARG A 2 -102.34 -9.96 -27.00
CA ARG A 2 -101.01 -9.57 -26.48
C ARG A 2 -100.39 -10.66 -25.59
N LYS A 3 -99.44 -11.43 -26.15
CA LYS A 3 -97.96 -11.25 -26.01
C LYS A 3 -97.48 -12.07 -24.79
N LEU A 4 -96.35 -12.75 -24.75
CA LEU A 4 -95.18 -13.01 -25.60
C LEU A 4 -94.43 -14.12 -24.81
N LEU A 5 -94.05 -15.23 -25.43
CA LEU A 5 -92.66 -15.60 -25.77
C LEU A 5 -91.72 -16.06 -24.63
N LEU A 6 -91.11 -17.22 -24.92
CA LEU A 6 -89.70 -17.57 -24.76
C LEU A 6 -89.08 -17.54 -23.35
N SER A 7 -88.59 -18.71 -22.91
CA SER A 7 -87.13 -18.96 -22.85
C SER A 7 -86.83 -20.11 -21.89
N ALA A 8 -86.70 -21.31 -22.46
CA ALA A 8 -85.99 -22.42 -21.85
C ALA A 8 -84.47 -22.18 -21.99
N VAL A 9 -83.90 -21.30 -21.17
CA VAL A 9 -82.46 -21.15 -20.89
C VAL A 9 -82.43 -20.36 -19.57
N ALA A 10 -82.20 -20.94 -18.40
CA ALA A 10 -80.85 -21.04 -17.84
C ALA A 10 -80.89 -21.83 -16.52
N LEU A 11 -80.98 -23.17 -16.61
CA LEU A 11 -80.64 -24.07 -15.51
C LEU A 11 -79.12 -24.32 -15.43
N LEU A 12 -78.32 -23.29 -15.72
CA LEU A 12 -76.86 -23.33 -15.89
C LEU A 12 -76.16 -22.09 -15.27
N ALA A 13 -76.69 -21.56 -14.18
CA ALA A 13 -76.06 -20.46 -13.42
C ALA A 13 -75.49 -20.92 -12.06
N LEU A 14 -75.08 -22.19 -11.96
CA LEU A 14 -74.41 -22.76 -10.77
C LEU A 14 -72.97 -23.22 -11.05
N SER A 15 -72.31 -22.62 -12.03
CA SER A 15 -70.84 -22.57 -12.05
C SER A 15 -70.42 -21.14 -11.77
N ALA A 16 -70.63 -20.69 -10.53
CA ALA A 16 -69.71 -19.73 -9.94
C ALA A 16 -68.36 -20.43 -9.89
N GLN A 17 -67.63 -20.38 -11.00
CA GLN A 17 -66.21 -20.70 -11.00
C GLN A 17 -65.62 -19.70 -10.01
N ASN A 18 -65.29 -20.18 -8.81
CA ASN A 18 -64.36 -19.48 -7.95
C ASN A 18 -63.09 -19.36 -8.79
N ALA A 19 -62.96 -18.25 -9.53
CA ALA A 19 -61.71 -17.87 -10.14
C ALA A 19 -60.80 -17.57 -8.95
N PHE A 20 -60.12 -18.61 -8.47
CA PHE A 20 -59.04 -18.47 -7.51
C PHE A 20 -57.95 -17.71 -8.25
N ALA A 21 -58.01 -16.38 -8.19
CA ALA A 21 -56.92 -15.53 -8.60
C ALA A 21 -55.81 -15.72 -7.57
N ILE A 22 -54.93 -16.68 -7.85
CA ILE A 22 -53.70 -16.87 -7.08
C ILE A 22 -52.76 -15.75 -7.50
N ASN A 23 -52.66 -14.73 -6.65
CA ASN A 23 -51.72 -13.63 -6.85
C ASN A 23 -50.42 -13.95 -6.10
N LEU A 24 -49.33 -14.04 -6.85
CA LEU A 24 -47.98 -14.19 -6.30
C LEU A 24 -47.25 -12.86 -6.45
N THR A 25 -47.09 -12.14 -5.34
CA THR A 25 -46.21 -10.98 -5.27
C THR A 25 -44.94 -11.37 -4.56
N PHE A 26 -43.80 -11.20 -5.20
CA PHE A 26 -42.48 -11.35 -4.58
C PHE A 26 -41.76 -9.99 -4.64
N GLN A 27 -41.09 -9.66 -3.55
CA GLN A 27 -40.19 -8.51 -3.45
C GLN A 27 -38.80 -9.08 -3.17
N PHE A 28 -37.79 -8.55 -3.84
CA PHE A 28 -36.40 -8.90 -3.62
C PHE A 28 -35.57 -7.63 -3.58
N ASP A 29 -34.57 -7.63 -2.70
CA ASP A 29 -33.60 -6.54 -2.57
C ASP A 29 -32.29 -6.98 -3.25
N VAL A 30 -31.69 -6.08 -4.02
CA VAL A 30 -30.39 -6.31 -4.68
C VAL A 30 -29.37 -5.34 -4.10
N ASN A 31 -28.43 -5.87 -3.32
CA ASN A 31 -27.32 -5.11 -2.76
C ASN A 31 -26.05 -5.35 -3.62
N SER A 32 -25.36 -4.27 -3.99
CA SER A 32 -24.11 -4.34 -4.77
C SER A 32 -23.08 -3.39 -4.19
N SER A 33 -21.90 -3.90 -3.85
CA SER A 33 -20.77 -3.10 -3.40
C SER A 33 -19.48 -3.70 -3.93
N GLY A 34 -18.68 -2.88 -4.61
CA GLY A 34 -17.36 -3.27 -5.10
C GLY A 34 -16.26 -2.92 -4.09
N PRO A 35 -15.14 -3.66 -4.07
CA PRO A 35 -13.97 -3.27 -3.29
C PRO A 35 -13.29 -2.03 -3.90
N SER A 36 -12.43 -1.37 -3.13
CA SER A 36 -11.57 -0.27 -3.57
C SER A 36 -10.12 -0.53 -3.23
N ILE A 37 -9.20 -0.13 -4.11
CA ILE A 37 -7.75 -0.23 -3.90
C ILE A 37 -7.04 1.06 -4.33
N TYR A 38 -6.18 1.60 -3.47
CA TYR A 38 -5.52 2.88 -3.70
C TYR A 38 -4.24 3.01 -2.88
N ALA A 39 -3.28 3.81 -3.35
CA ALA A 39 -2.14 4.20 -2.53
C ALA A 39 -2.62 5.16 -1.43
N CYS A 40 -2.29 4.89 -0.17
CA CYS A 40 -2.89 5.59 0.97
C CYS A 40 -1.90 6.23 1.93
N ASN A 41 -0.66 5.76 1.94
CA ASN A 41 0.41 6.34 2.74
C ASN A 41 1.76 6.12 2.06
N ALA A 42 2.72 6.96 2.38
CA ALA A 42 4.10 6.79 1.95
C ALA A 42 5.02 7.41 3.00
N GLY A 43 6.26 6.93 3.03
CA GLY A 43 7.25 7.46 3.95
C GLY A 43 8.67 7.21 3.49
N ILE A 44 9.59 7.95 4.08
CA ILE A 44 11.01 7.94 3.79
C ILE A 44 11.82 8.02 5.09
N ARG A 45 12.95 7.31 5.13
CA ARG A 45 14.00 7.42 6.14
C ARG A 45 15.35 7.24 5.48
N HIS A 46 16.39 7.57 6.20
CA HIS A 46 17.76 7.31 5.79
C HIS A 46 18.45 6.53 6.89
N VAL A 47 18.90 5.33 6.59
CA VAL A 47 19.59 4.51 7.59
C VAL A 47 20.97 5.09 7.80
N ALA A 48 21.28 5.49 9.05
CA ALA A 48 22.59 6.01 9.41
C ALA A 48 23.71 5.09 8.91
N ALA A 49 24.74 5.67 8.31
CA ALA A 49 25.86 4.93 7.76
C ALA A 49 27.17 5.37 8.41
N THR A 50 28.20 4.55 8.23
CA THR A 50 29.56 5.03 8.45
C THR A 50 29.95 5.97 7.32
N ASN A 51 30.62 7.09 7.64
CA ASN A 51 31.21 7.97 6.64
C ASN A 51 32.02 7.16 5.61
N VAL A 52 31.77 7.42 4.33
CA VAL A 52 32.49 6.80 3.22
C VAL A 52 33.42 7.84 2.61
N CYS A 53 34.72 7.55 2.58
CA CYS A 53 35.72 8.41 1.95
C CYS A 53 36.16 7.85 0.60
N TYR A 54 36.31 8.72 -0.38
CA TYR A 54 36.71 8.36 -1.75
C TYR A 54 37.62 9.41 -2.37
N ASP A 55 38.50 8.96 -3.27
CA ASP A 55 39.34 9.84 -4.06
C ASP A 55 38.53 10.41 -5.24
N ARG A 56 38.44 11.73 -5.35
CA ARG A 56 37.68 12.42 -6.42
C ARG A 56 38.16 12.11 -7.83
N ASN A 57 39.43 11.74 -8.01
CA ASN A 57 40.02 11.46 -9.30
C ASN A 57 39.77 10.02 -9.73
N THR A 58 39.89 9.06 -8.80
CA THR A 58 39.82 7.62 -9.12
C THR A 58 38.50 6.96 -8.77
N ASN A 59 37.65 7.62 -7.97
CA ASN A 59 36.45 7.07 -7.34
C ASN A 59 36.72 5.81 -6.48
N GLN A 60 37.97 5.56 -6.09
CA GLN A 60 38.31 4.45 -5.20
C GLN A 60 38.15 4.86 -3.74
N SER A 61 37.83 3.88 -2.88
CA SER A 61 37.74 4.10 -1.45
C SER A 61 39.11 4.48 -0.88
N CYS A 62 39.15 5.53 -0.05
CA CYS A 62 40.34 5.91 0.68
C CYS A 62 40.42 5.13 2.03
N THR A 63 40.64 3.81 2.11
CA THR A 63 40.93 3.16 3.43
C THR A 63 41.74 1.86 3.35
N PRO A 64 42.53 1.46 4.39
CA PRO A 64 42.27 1.60 5.85
C PRO A 64 43.33 2.43 6.63
N GLY A 65 42.88 3.52 7.23
CA GLY A 65 43.69 4.38 8.11
C GLY A 65 42.93 5.66 8.48
N CYS A 66 42.24 6.27 7.53
CA CYS A 66 41.41 7.46 7.77
C CYS A 66 39.97 7.11 8.20
N ALA A 67 39.76 5.97 8.86
CA ALA A 67 38.43 5.57 9.32
C ALA A 67 37.93 6.62 10.32
N ALA A 68 36.71 7.13 10.13
CA ALA A 68 36.08 8.21 10.90
C ALA A 68 36.44 9.67 10.51
N GLY A 69 37.10 9.92 9.37
CA GLY A 69 37.38 11.30 8.94
C GLY A 69 38.39 12.03 9.83
N ILE A 70 39.04 11.30 10.74
CA ILE A 70 40.13 11.80 11.56
C ILE A 70 41.40 11.73 10.69
N VAL A 71 41.75 12.86 10.07
CA VAL A 71 42.93 13.00 9.19
C VAL A 71 44.23 12.53 9.88
N SER A 72 44.30 12.60 11.22
CA SER A 72 45.47 12.14 12.00
C SER A 72 45.63 10.62 12.07
N GLN A 73 44.64 9.82 11.67
CA GLN A 73 44.72 8.35 11.68
C GLN A 73 45.18 7.74 10.34
N CYS A 74 45.31 8.54 9.29
CA CYS A 74 45.87 8.11 8.02
C CYS A 74 47.34 7.67 8.20
N LEU A 75 47.57 6.35 8.30
CA LEU A 75 48.91 5.74 8.42
C LEU A 75 49.83 6.24 7.29
N GLY A 76 50.92 6.93 7.64
CA GLY A 76 52.04 7.20 6.72
C GLY A 76 52.11 8.58 6.06
N GLY A 77 51.28 9.55 6.45
CA GLY A 77 51.47 10.96 6.06
C GLY A 77 50.73 11.36 4.77
N SER A 78 49.74 12.24 4.96
CA SER A 78 48.87 12.85 3.93
C SER A 78 47.87 11.88 3.29
N ALA A 79 46.59 12.01 3.64
CA ALA A 79 45.53 11.59 2.73
C ALA A 79 45.78 12.24 1.36
N PRO A 80 45.52 11.57 0.22
CA PRO A 80 45.56 12.24 -1.07
C PRO A 80 44.75 13.53 -0.99
N SER A 81 45.28 14.66 -1.48
CA SER A 81 44.57 15.95 -1.49
C SER A 81 43.24 15.89 -2.28
N SER A 82 43.05 14.84 -3.06
CA SER A 82 41.83 14.48 -3.78
C SER A 82 40.79 13.76 -2.94
N CYS A 83 41.10 13.24 -1.75
CA CYS A 83 40.16 12.45 -0.95
C CYS A 83 39.10 13.33 -0.27
N VAL A 84 37.83 12.91 -0.37
CA VAL A 84 36.67 13.56 0.23
C VAL A 84 35.83 12.51 0.95
N CYS A 85 35.32 12.84 2.12
CA CYS A 85 34.47 11.96 2.93
C CYS A 85 33.02 12.43 2.91
N SER A 86 32.10 11.47 2.92
CA SER A 86 30.69 11.78 3.10
C SER A 86 30.46 12.35 4.50
N GLY A 87 29.67 13.41 4.58
CA GLY A 87 29.49 14.15 5.83
C GLY A 87 28.40 13.55 6.72
N GLU A 88 28.74 12.80 7.77
CA GLU A 88 27.77 12.53 8.85
C GLU A 88 28.24 12.98 10.24
N ASN A 89 29.50 13.37 10.40
CA ASN A 89 30.03 13.85 11.68
C ASN A 89 31.24 14.75 11.48
N TYR A 90 31.03 16.05 11.47
CA TYR A 90 32.05 17.00 11.89
C TYR A 90 31.35 18.04 12.78
N ASP A 91 31.44 17.80 14.08
CA ASP A 91 31.17 18.72 15.18
C ASP A 91 29.80 19.43 15.22
N SER A 92 28.93 18.94 16.11
CA SER A 92 27.86 19.68 16.82
C SER A 92 26.67 20.23 16.02
N GLY A 93 26.70 20.25 14.69
CA GLY A 93 25.53 20.57 13.86
C GLY A 93 24.77 19.30 13.46
N THR A 94 23.55 19.11 13.94
CA THR A 94 22.62 17.99 13.68
C THR A 94 22.16 17.86 12.21
N GLN A 95 22.95 18.28 11.24
CA GLN A 95 22.60 18.28 9.82
C GLN A 95 23.26 17.12 9.08
N GLY A 96 22.64 15.92 9.14
CA GLY A 96 23.10 14.76 8.38
C GLY A 96 22.73 14.82 6.90
N THR A 97 23.48 14.07 6.08
CA THR A 97 23.26 13.79 4.64
C THR A 97 21.81 13.44 4.29
N TRP A 98 21.10 12.82 5.21
CA TRP A 98 19.69 12.43 5.08
C TRP A 98 18.74 13.61 4.77
N ARG A 99 19.10 14.85 5.09
CA ARG A 99 18.26 16.03 4.79
C ARG A 99 18.09 16.30 3.29
N LEU A 100 19.01 15.76 2.48
CA LEU A 100 18.98 15.87 1.03
C LEU A 100 18.06 14.82 0.39
N ASP A 101 17.59 13.85 1.18
CA ASP A 101 16.59 12.89 0.74
C ASP A 101 15.21 13.37 1.16
N PHE A 102 14.31 13.51 0.19
CA PHE A 102 12.96 13.98 0.45
C PHE A 102 11.91 13.29 -0.41
N LEU A 103 10.73 13.18 0.17
CA LEU A 103 9.53 12.65 -0.43
C LEU A 103 8.56 13.81 -0.66
N GLN A 104 8.06 13.93 -1.88
CA GLN A 104 6.98 14.81 -2.27
C GLN A 104 5.76 13.98 -2.65
N ALA A 105 4.59 14.35 -2.16
CA ALA A 105 3.36 13.67 -2.52
C ALA A 105 2.17 14.61 -2.42
N ASN A 106 1.19 14.45 -3.28
CA ASN A 106 -0.13 15.02 -3.09
C ASN A 106 -1.08 13.95 -2.58
N SER A 107 -1.82 14.24 -1.52
CA SER A 107 -2.88 13.37 -1.02
C SER A 107 -4.21 14.10 -0.93
N ALA A 108 -5.30 13.39 -1.15
CA ALA A 108 -6.65 13.90 -0.95
C ALA A 108 -7.37 13.02 0.06
N ALA A 109 -8.47 13.51 0.62
CA ALA A 109 -9.41 12.64 1.28
C ALA A 109 -9.83 11.52 0.30
N TRP A 110 -9.86 10.29 0.80
CA TRP A 110 -10.42 9.20 0.02
C TRP A 110 -11.93 9.40 -0.09
N THR A 111 -12.45 9.17 -1.28
CA THR A 111 -13.89 9.22 -1.59
C THR A 111 -14.25 7.96 -2.35
N ASP A 112 -15.47 7.46 -2.15
CA ASP A 112 -15.93 6.26 -2.85
C ASP A 112 -16.08 6.51 -4.36
N ASN A 113 -16.05 5.42 -5.11
CA ASN A 113 -16.04 5.30 -6.57
C ASN A 113 -16.69 6.48 -7.32
N GLN A 114 -15.88 7.16 -8.15
CA GLN A 114 -16.28 8.25 -9.06
C GLN A 114 -16.71 9.58 -8.41
N VAL A 115 -16.73 9.69 -7.08
CA VAL A 115 -16.81 11.01 -6.45
C VAL A 115 -15.47 11.70 -6.64
N GLN A 116 -15.49 12.91 -7.20
CA GLN A 116 -14.29 13.71 -7.40
C GLN A 116 -13.54 13.81 -6.06
N ALA A 117 -12.29 13.38 -6.07
CA ALA A 117 -11.44 13.49 -4.89
C ALA A 117 -11.42 14.93 -4.40
N GLY A 118 -11.46 15.11 -3.08
CA GLY A 118 -11.38 16.43 -2.47
C GLY A 118 -10.09 17.18 -2.82
N ALA A 119 -9.98 18.41 -2.33
CA ALA A 119 -8.78 19.21 -2.53
C ALA A 119 -7.51 18.44 -2.13
N SER A 120 -6.51 18.48 -3.00
CA SER A 120 -5.22 17.85 -2.75
C SER A 120 -4.42 18.67 -1.75
N THR A 121 -3.82 17.98 -0.78
CA THR A 121 -2.85 18.50 0.17
C THR A 121 -1.46 18.09 -0.29
N ALA A 122 -0.58 19.06 -0.50
CA ALA A 122 0.82 18.81 -0.84
C ALA A 122 1.63 18.48 0.41
N HIS A 123 2.48 17.46 0.31
CA HIS A 123 3.38 17.00 1.36
C HIS A 123 4.82 17.09 0.86
N LEU A 124 5.70 17.62 1.71
CA LEU A 124 7.15 17.59 1.52
C LEU A 124 7.78 17.09 2.81
N LEU A 125 8.30 15.86 2.78
CA LEU A 125 8.89 15.19 3.92
C LEU A 125 10.38 14.97 3.67
N ALA A 126 11.24 15.54 4.50
CA ALA A 126 12.64 15.13 4.53
C ALA A 126 12.77 13.74 5.19
N ALA A 127 13.73 12.93 4.75
CA ALA A 127 14.08 11.71 5.44
C ALA A 127 14.49 11.99 6.88
N THR A 128 14.45 10.97 7.72
CA THR A 128 14.94 11.03 9.10
C THR A 128 16.12 10.08 9.23
N GLY A 129 17.14 10.48 10.01
CA GLY A 129 18.24 9.59 10.41
C GLY A 129 17.88 8.62 11.55
N SER A 130 16.58 8.44 11.85
CA SER A 130 16.07 7.59 12.93
C SER A 130 15.68 6.19 12.43
N SER A 131 15.37 5.29 13.37
CA SER A 131 14.77 3.99 13.05
C SER A 131 13.32 4.09 12.56
N SER A 132 12.68 5.26 12.68
CA SER A 132 11.30 5.50 12.24
C SER A 132 11.26 6.20 10.88
N PHE A 133 10.24 5.88 10.08
CA PHE A 133 9.96 6.62 8.85
C PHE A 133 9.31 7.97 9.14
N ASN A 134 9.71 9.00 8.41
CA ASN A 134 8.88 10.18 8.22
C ASN A 134 7.83 9.88 7.16
N GLN A 135 6.55 10.00 7.51
CA GLN A 135 5.44 9.50 6.68
C GLN A 135 4.27 10.47 6.65
N ILE A 136 3.49 10.43 5.57
CA ILE A 136 2.37 11.34 5.31
C ILE A 136 1.29 11.20 6.38
N THR A 137 0.95 9.96 6.71
CA THR A 137 -0.02 9.64 7.74
C THR A 137 0.69 8.93 8.90
N PRO A 138 1.00 9.64 10.01
CA PRO A 138 1.70 9.05 11.13
C PRO A 138 0.85 7.96 11.81
N GLY A 139 1.51 6.87 12.20
CA GLY A 139 0.89 5.72 12.87
C GLY A 139 1.76 4.47 12.75
N ALA A 140 1.55 3.51 13.64
CA ALA A 140 2.13 2.17 13.47
C ALA A 140 1.43 1.48 12.29
N PHE A 141 2.16 0.66 11.54
CA PHE A 141 1.56 -0.17 10.49
C PHE A 141 0.84 -1.37 11.14
N PRO A 142 -0.48 -1.60 10.88
CA PRO A 142 -1.32 -0.86 9.95
C PRO A 142 -1.89 0.42 10.58
N ALA A 143 -1.86 1.53 9.84
CA ALA A 143 -2.29 2.83 10.35
C ALA A 143 -3.75 3.07 9.95
N LEU A 144 -4.69 3.01 10.90
CA LEU A 144 -6.13 3.23 10.63
C LEU A 144 -6.39 4.55 9.88
N ASN A 145 -5.65 5.60 10.23
CA ASN A 145 -5.76 6.91 9.60
C ASN A 145 -5.39 6.91 8.11
N ALA A 146 -4.62 5.92 7.63
CA ALA A 146 -4.21 5.85 6.23
C ALA A 146 -5.41 5.58 5.30
N TYR A 147 -6.43 4.83 5.75
CA TYR A 147 -7.59 4.51 4.91
C TYR A 147 -8.43 5.75 4.55
N GLY A 148 -8.32 6.84 5.30
CA GLY A 148 -9.02 8.10 5.00
C GLY A 148 -8.42 8.93 3.87
N ARG A 149 -7.26 8.54 3.33
CA ARG A 149 -6.51 9.34 2.37
C ARG A 149 -6.07 8.52 1.17
N GLN A 150 -6.02 9.16 0.01
CA GLN A 150 -5.47 8.60 -1.21
C GLN A 150 -4.33 9.48 -1.71
N LEU A 151 -3.23 8.85 -2.11
CA LEU A 151 -2.13 9.50 -2.80
C LEU A 151 -2.49 9.66 -4.28
N LYS A 152 -2.29 10.86 -4.81
CA LYS A 152 -2.49 11.19 -6.22
C LYS A 152 -1.18 11.14 -7.00
N ASP A 153 -0.10 11.53 -6.35
CA ASP A 153 1.25 11.42 -6.85
C ASP A 153 2.24 11.19 -5.71
N LEU A 154 3.39 10.66 -6.09
CA LEU A 154 4.50 10.39 -5.19
C LEU A 154 5.80 10.54 -5.98
N THR A 155 6.69 11.39 -5.49
CA THR A 155 8.04 11.58 -6.01
C THR A 155 9.03 11.46 -4.86
N ILE A 156 10.10 10.70 -5.07
CA ILE A 156 11.17 10.53 -4.09
C ILE A 156 12.45 11.02 -4.74
N ASN A 157 13.08 12.00 -4.10
CA ASN A 157 14.33 12.60 -4.54
C ASN A 157 15.41 12.25 -3.53
N LEU A 158 16.44 11.55 -3.97
CA LEU A 158 17.52 11.07 -3.12
C LEU A 158 18.81 11.83 -3.48
N GLY A 159 19.13 12.81 -2.65
CA GLY A 159 20.29 13.69 -2.81
C GLY A 159 21.46 13.35 -1.89
N SER A 160 21.29 12.39 -0.97
CA SER A 160 22.38 11.93 -0.11
C SER A 160 23.54 11.35 -0.91
N GLU A 161 24.75 11.58 -0.41
CA GLU A 161 25.99 11.13 -1.04
C GLU A 161 26.17 9.61 -0.97
N ILE A 162 25.40 8.92 -0.12
CA ILE A 162 25.47 7.48 0.09
C ILE A 162 24.13 6.82 -0.23
N TYR A 163 24.20 5.56 -0.68
CA TYR A 163 23.02 4.77 -1.04
C TYR A 163 22.48 4.02 0.18
N ASN A 164 21.75 4.72 1.05
CA ASN A 164 21.23 4.18 2.31
C ASN A 164 19.79 4.65 2.61
N ALA A 165 19.13 5.24 1.62
CA ALA A 165 17.74 5.65 1.76
C ALA A 165 16.82 4.43 1.80
N GLU A 166 15.79 4.53 2.62
CA GLU A 166 14.69 3.60 2.66
C GLU A 166 13.37 4.34 2.52
N TYR A 167 12.47 3.78 1.72
CA TYR A 167 11.18 4.38 1.51
C TYR A 167 10.12 3.31 1.29
N PHE A 168 8.86 3.69 1.50
CA PHE A 168 7.74 2.79 1.27
C PHE A 168 6.54 3.51 0.67
N VAL A 169 5.70 2.72 0.02
CA VAL A 169 4.32 3.08 -0.33
C VAL A 169 3.37 2.02 0.19
N ASP A 170 2.32 2.45 0.85
CA ASP A 170 1.24 1.59 1.33
C ASP A 170 0.08 1.64 0.35
N ILE A 171 -0.36 0.47 -0.08
CA ILE A 171 -1.59 0.26 -0.82
C ILE A 171 -2.67 -0.18 0.17
N CYS A 172 -3.71 0.62 0.30
CA CYS A 172 -4.88 0.28 1.08
C CYS A 172 -5.93 -0.38 0.18
N TYR A 173 -6.53 -1.42 0.71
CA TYR A 173 -7.70 -2.10 0.15
C TYR A 173 -8.85 -1.99 1.14
N ARG A 174 -10.01 -1.64 0.62
CA ARG A 174 -11.30 -1.69 1.30
C ARG A 174 -12.15 -2.74 0.62
N GLY A 175 -12.53 -3.78 1.38
CA GLY A 175 -13.35 -4.88 0.88
C GLY A 175 -14.78 -4.46 0.57
N PRO A 176 -15.57 -5.36 -0.03
CA PRO A 176 -16.98 -5.14 -0.31
C PRO A 176 -17.76 -4.77 0.96
N GLN A 177 -18.75 -3.90 0.85
CA GLN A 177 -19.63 -3.51 1.95
C GLN A 177 -20.84 -4.44 2.13
N ILE A 178 -20.94 -5.50 1.31
CA ILE A 178 -21.99 -6.49 1.47
C ILE A 178 -21.67 -7.44 2.63
N ASP A 179 -22.71 -7.83 3.35
CA ASP A 179 -22.66 -8.95 4.27
C ASP A 179 -22.79 -10.26 3.48
N TYR A 180 -21.91 -11.21 3.79
CA TYR A 180 -21.94 -12.57 3.23
C TYR A 180 -22.74 -13.52 4.13
N ARG A 181 -23.65 -12.98 4.95
CA ARG A 181 -24.62 -13.75 5.73
C ARG A 181 -25.99 -13.72 5.08
N HIS A 182 -26.58 -14.90 4.91
CA HIS A 182 -27.97 -15.07 4.49
C HIS A 182 -28.74 -15.77 5.61
N ASN A 183 -29.73 -15.10 6.19
CA ASN A 183 -30.53 -15.62 7.33
C ASN A 183 -29.68 -16.07 8.53
N GLY A 184 -28.61 -15.32 8.84
CA GLY A 184 -27.68 -15.65 9.93
C GLY A 184 -26.73 -16.82 9.63
N GLN A 185 -26.82 -17.44 8.45
CA GLN A 185 -25.86 -18.43 7.97
C GLN A 185 -24.82 -17.74 7.10
N VAL A 186 -23.54 -18.02 7.32
CA VAL A 186 -22.48 -17.45 6.49
C VAL A 186 -22.33 -18.25 5.20
N VAL A 187 -22.09 -17.56 4.09
CA VAL A 187 -21.77 -18.21 2.81
C VAL A 187 -20.47 -19.01 2.97
N PRO A 188 -20.52 -20.35 2.84
CA PRO A 188 -19.32 -21.17 2.98
C PRO A 188 -18.46 -21.10 1.72
N GLY A 189 -17.17 -21.39 1.87
CA GLY A 189 -16.26 -21.59 0.73
C GLY A 189 -15.67 -20.31 0.15
N LEU A 190 -15.69 -19.20 0.91
CA LEU A 190 -14.98 -17.99 0.50
C LEU A 190 -13.48 -18.25 0.58
N ASN A 191 -12.77 -17.89 -0.49
CA ASN A 191 -11.35 -18.13 -0.65
C ASN A 191 -10.72 -16.89 -1.26
N PHE A 192 -10.09 -16.01 -0.46
CA PHE A 192 -9.38 -14.83 -0.98
C PHE A 192 -7.88 -15.12 -1.09
N ALA A 193 -7.29 -14.65 -2.18
CA ALA A 193 -5.87 -14.70 -2.45
C ALA A 193 -5.32 -13.27 -2.64
N LEU A 194 -4.08 -13.07 -2.16
CA LEU A 194 -3.32 -11.84 -2.34
C LEU A 194 -2.12 -12.08 -3.26
N LYS A 195 -1.93 -11.20 -4.24
CA LYS A 195 -0.70 -11.07 -5.02
C LYS A 195 -0.13 -9.66 -4.87
N ALA A 196 1.18 -9.58 -4.79
CA ALA A 196 1.92 -8.33 -4.73
C ALA A 196 3.20 -8.42 -5.57
N ASN A 197 3.34 -7.52 -6.55
CA ASN A 197 4.49 -7.44 -7.43
C ASN A 197 5.02 -5.99 -7.48
N ALA A 198 6.31 -5.83 -7.73
CA ALA A 198 6.90 -4.53 -8.03
C ALA A 198 7.75 -4.61 -9.29
N THR A 199 7.66 -3.59 -10.14
CA THR A 199 8.45 -3.46 -11.36
C THR A 199 9.24 -2.16 -11.33
N ILE A 200 10.50 -2.20 -11.75
CA ILE A 200 11.39 -1.03 -11.76
C ILE A 200 11.92 -0.80 -13.17
N PHE A 201 11.73 0.43 -13.67
CA PHE A 201 12.16 0.87 -14.99
C PHE A 201 13.15 2.03 -14.85
N ASP A 202 14.40 1.83 -15.25
CA ASP A 202 15.37 2.92 -15.30
C ASP A 202 15.04 3.89 -16.46
N ILE A 203 14.88 5.18 -16.15
CA ILE A 203 14.41 6.20 -17.11
C ILE A 203 15.59 6.85 -17.85
N LYS A 204 16.74 7.03 -17.20
CA LYS A 204 17.92 7.68 -17.78
C LYS A 204 19.19 6.95 -17.39
N LEU A 205 19.99 6.59 -18.40
CA LEU A 205 21.29 5.93 -18.25
C LEU A 205 22.37 6.86 -18.79
N ALA A 206 22.71 7.93 -18.06
CA ALA A 206 23.72 8.88 -18.52
C ALA A 206 25.09 8.22 -18.81
N ASP A 207 25.40 7.13 -18.09
CA ASP A 207 26.64 6.36 -18.20
C ASP A 207 26.39 4.88 -18.57
N GLY A 208 25.19 4.54 -19.04
CA GLY A 208 24.79 3.15 -19.30
C GLY A 208 24.51 2.31 -18.04
N VAL A 209 24.75 2.83 -16.83
CA VAL A 209 24.48 2.11 -15.57
C VAL A 209 23.15 2.56 -14.97
N SER A 210 22.29 1.60 -14.63
CA SER A 210 20.98 1.81 -14.01
C SER A 210 21.07 2.30 -12.57
N TYR A 211 20.07 3.07 -12.14
CA TYR A 211 19.91 3.46 -10.74
C TYR A 211 19.88 2.22 -9.85
N ARG A 212 19.09 1.22 -10.25
CA ARG A 212 18.94 -0.06 -9.56
C ARG A 212 20.26 -0.78 -9.32
N ALA A 213 21.16 -0.80 -10.31
CA ALA A 213 22.47 -1.43 -10.18
C ALA A 213 23.44 -0.62 -9.30
N LEU A 214 23.37 0.72 -9.36
CA LEU A 214 24.22 1.59 -8.55
C LEU A 214 23.85 1.56 -7.07
N SER A 215 22.54 1.60 -6.76
CA SER A 215 22.03 1.62 -5.40
C SER A 215 21.93 0.24 -4.75
N THR A 216 22.10 -0.83 -5.53
CA THR A 216 21.85 -2.21 -5.05
C THR A 216 20.43 -2.29 -4.46
N LEU A 217 19.46 -1.81 -5.25
CA LEU A 217 18.10 -1.59 -4.76
C LEU A 217 17.42 -2.91 -4.46
N GLN A 218 16.94 -3.04 -3.23
CA GLN A 218 16.17 -4.19 -2.80
C GLN A 218 14.72 -3.82 -2.54
N VAL A 219 13.81 -4.77 -2.76
CA VAL A 219 12.37 -4.55 -2.63
C VAL A 219 11.71 -5.64 -1.80
N LYS A 220 10.71 -5.26 -1.02
CA LYS A 220 9.94 -6.16 -0.16
C LYS A 220 8.47 -5.75 -0.16
N ALA A 221 7.57 -6.73 0.00
CA ALA A 221 6.16 -6.46 0.29
C ALA A 221 5.72 -7.13 1.61
N GLU A 222 4.89 -6.44 2.39
CA GLU A 222 4.24 -6.96 3.59
C GLU A 222 2.77 -6.56 3.59
N ALA A 223 1.87 -7.49 3.92
CA ALA A 223 0.46 -7.22 4.04
C ALA A 223 -0.05 -7.49 5.46
N LYS A 224 -0.95 -6.61 5.91
CA LYS A 224 -1.73 -6.80 7.13
C LYS A 224 -3.19 -6.54 6.81
N CYS A 225 -4.03 -7.51 7.15
CA CYS A 225 -5.46 -7.46 6.87
C CYS A 225 -6.28 -7.63 8.14
N ILE A 226 -7.40 -6.91 8.18
CA ILE A 226 -8.49 -7.09 9.11
C ILE A 226 -9.49 -8.02 8.41
N MET A 227 -9.58 -9.24 8.94
CA MET A 227 -10.48 -10.28 8.48
C MET A 227 -11.64 -10.34 9.47
N ASN A 228 -12.81 -9.79 9.12
CA ASN A 228 -13.97 -9.76 9.99
C ASN A 228 -15.25 -10.09 9.20
N ASP A 229 -16.15 -10.83 9.86
CA ASP A 229 -17.48 -11.11 9.33
C ASP A 229 -18.38 -9.87 9.42
N ASP A 230 -18.31 -9.13 10.53
CA ASP A 230 -19.23 -8.04 10.83
C ASP A 230 -18.87 -6.73 10.13
N PHE A 231 -19.91 -6.11 9.55
CA PHE A 231 -19.83 -4.82 8.86
C PHE A 231 -19.78 -3.62 9.83
N ASP A 232 -19.95 -3.83 11.13
CA ASP A 232 -20.10 -2.80 12.19
C ASP A 232 -18.84 -1.95 12.47
N TYR A 233 -17.88 -1.90 11.54
CA TYR A 233 -16.80 -0.94 11.58
C TYR A 233 -17.16 0.33 10.81
N CYS A 234 -17.83 1.25 11.49
CA CYS A 234 -17.73 2.65 11.10
C CYS A 234 -16.30 3.13 11.37
N LEU A 235 -15.60 3.61 10.34
CA LEU A 235 -14.41 4.46 10.50
C LEU A 235 -14.85 5.89 10.92
N ALA A 236 -15.59 5.95 12.02
CA ALA A 236 -16.23 7.12 12.63
C ALA A 236 -15.27 8.30 12.85
N ASP A 237 -13.98 8.03 13.05
CA ASP A 237 -12.97 9.04 13.38
C ASP A 237 -12.30 9.71 12.15
N ILE A 238 -12.72 9.35 10.93
CA ILE A 238 -12.00 9.74 9.70
C ILE A 238 -12.71 10.86 8.90
N ILE A 239 -13.97 11.19 9.20
CA ILE A 239 -14.64 12.35 8.60
C ILE A 239 -14.54 13.52 9.59
N PRO A 240 -13.72 14.56 9.30
CA PRO A 240 -13.65 15.72 10.17
C PRO A 240 -15.00 16.45 10.16
N GLY A 241 -15.78 16.31 11.23
CA GLY A 241 -17.02 17.06 11.45
C GLY A 241 -18.30 16.24 11.62
N GLU A 242 -18.27 14.92 11.45
CA GLU A 242 -19.40 14.06 11.80
C GLU A 242 -19.18 13.40 13.16
N THR A 243 -20.04 13.70 14.15
CA THR A 243 -20.15 12.91 15.38
C THR A 243 -20.76 11.56 15.02
N ALA A 244 -19.91 10.60 14.66
CA ALA A 244 -20.34 9.26 14.35
C ALA A 244 -20.77 8.54 15.64
N GLY A 245 -22.07 8.29 15.76
CA GLY A 245 -22.67 7.45 16.79
C GLY A 245 -22.47 5.96 16.50
N CYS A 246 -21.22 5.51 16.42
CA CYS A 246 -20.91 4.08 16.31
C CYS A 246 -20.38 3.61 17.66
N GLU A 247 -21.02 2.58 18.21
CA GLU A 247 -20.69 2.06 19.54
C GLU A 247 -19.24 1.59 19.57
N SER A 248 -18.44 2.23 20.43
CA SER A 248 -17.09 1.84 20.73
C SER A 248 -17.07 0.42 21.30
N SER A 249 -16.91 -0.60 20.47
CA SER A 249 -16.58 -1.92 20.97
C SER A 249 -15.14 -1.88 21.47
N SER A 250 -15.01 -1.64 22.78
CA SER A 250 -13.80 -1.60 23.58
C SER A 250 -13.05 -2.95 23.65
N SER A 251 -13.31 -3.87 22.71
CA SER A 251 -12.72 -5.21 22.61
C SER A 251 -11.97 -5.45 21.29
N LEU A 252 -11.30 -4.41 20.76
CA LEU A 252 -10.33 -4.49 19.65
C LEU A 252 -9.09 -5.38 19.96
N THR A 253 -9.08 -6.13 21.05
CA THR A 253 -7.92 -6.82 21.62
C THR A 253 -7.62 -8.18 21.00
N THR A 254 -8.47 -8.74 20.13
CA THR A 254 -8.19 -10.02 19.45
C THR A 254 -8.58 -10.02 17.97
N HIS A 255 -8.05 -9.07 17.19
CA HIS A 255 -8.03 -9.25 15.74
C HIS A 255 -6.89 -10.20 15.38
N THR A 256 -7.24 -11.35 14.79
CA THR A 256 -6.24 -12.21 14.15
C THR A 256 -5.80 -11.52 12.86
N TYR A 257 -4.76 -10.71 12.95
CA TYR A 257 -4.10 -10.20 11.76
C TYR A 257 -3.45 -11.38 11.04
N GLY A 258 -4.01 -11.78 9.90
CA GLY A 258 -3.27 -12.59 8.94
C GLY A 258 -2.08 -11.76 8.47
N LYS A 259 -0.90 -11.96 9.07
CA LYS A 259 0.34 -11.36 8.55
C LYS A 259 0.76 -12.20 7.36
N ILE A 260 0.55 -11.66 6.17
CA ILE A 260 1.05 -12.26 4.94
C ILE A 260 2.33 -11.53 4.57
N SER A 261 3.46 -12.23 4.63
CA SER A 261 4.76 -11.68 4.27
C SER A 261 5.61 -12.78 3.66
N ASN A 262 6.38 -12.43 2.64
CA ASN A 262 7.56 -13.22 2.26
C ASN A 262 8.64 -13.04 3.33
N ASN A 263 8.46 -13.65 4.51
CA ASN A 263 9.42 -13.74 5.63
C ASN A 263 10.16 -12.45 6.03
N GLY A 264 9.64 -11.28 5.67
CA GLY A 264 10.34 -10.02 5.84
C GLY A 264 11.60 -9.85 4.98
N VAL A 265 11.83 -10.66 3.95
CA VAL A 265 13.08 -10.69 3.16
C VAL A 265 13.00 -9.71 1.99
N PHE A 266 14.05 -8.91 1.84
CA PHE A 266 14.26 -8.04 0.69
C PHE A 266 14.77 -8.85 -0.50
N VAL A 267 14.16 -8.65 -1.67
CA VAL A 267 14.60 -9.22 -2.94
C VAL A 267 15.52 -8.23 -3.62
N ASP A 268 16.78 -8.63 -3.84
CA ASP A 268 17.75 -7.83 -4.58
C ASP A 268 17.36 -7.76 -6.06
N MET A 269 17.25 -6.55 -6.59
CA MET A 269 16.96 -6.33 -8.00
C MET A 269 18.19 -5.87 -8.80
N SER A 270 19.36 -5.78 -8.19
CA SER A 270 20.60 -5.36 -8.82
C SER A 270 21.24 -6.51 -9.63
N GLY A 271 20.92 -6.56 -10.92
CA GLY A 271 21.52 -7.52 -11.86
C GLY A 271 20.55 -8.53 -12.48
N SER A 272 19.28 -8.53 -12.05
CA SER A 272 18.26 -9.33 -12.73
C SER A 272 17.87 -8.71 -14.07
N ALA A 273 17.93 -9.51 -15.14
CA ALA A 273 17.34 -9.16 -16.43
C ALA A 273 15.81 -8.99 -16.33
N ILE A 274 15.21 -9.56 -15.27
CA ILE A 274 13.78 -9.48 -14.98
C ILE A 274 13.55 -8.26 -14.09
N ASN A 275 12.82 -7.28 -14.63
CA ASN A 275 12.49 -6.03 -13.92
C ASN A 275 11.33 -6.19 -12.92
N VAL A 276 10.79 -7.39 -12.77
CA VAL A 276 9.62 -7.71 -11.95
C VAL A 276 10.04 -8.55 -10.75
N ALA A 277 9.80 -8.05 -9.55
CA ALA A 277 9.89 -8.83 -8.31
C ALA A 277 8.49 -9.35 -7.96
N LYS A 278 8.35 -10.69 -7.91
CA LYS A 278 7.16 -11.36 -7.36
C LYS A 278 7.31 -11.45 -5.85
N LEU A 279 6.63 -10.58 -5.12
CA LEU A 279 6.87 -10.35 -3.68
C LEU A 279 5.88 -11.09 -2.78
N ILE A 280 4.66 -11.35 -3.27
CA ILE A 280 3.67 -12.25 -2.66
C ILE A 280 2.98 -12.97 -3.82
N THR A 281 3.03 -14.30 -3.85
CA THR A 281 2.45 -15.12 -4.92
C THR A 281 1.34 -15.98 -4.36
N ASP A 282 0.10 -15.69 -4.76
CA ASP A 282 -1.09 -16.50 -4.46
C ASP A 282 -1.22 -16.85 -2.97
N ALA A 283 -0.91 -15.88 -2.10
CA ALA A 283 -1.01 -16.10 -0.68
C ALA A 283 -2.48 -16.16 -0.29
N SER A 284 -2.93 -17.35 0.11
CA SER A 284 -4.26 -17.54 0.70
C SER A 284 -4.39 -16.64 1.92
N MET A 285 -5.36 -15.74 1.88
CA MET A 285 -5.73 -14.86 2.99
C MET A 285 -6.66 -15.58 3.96
N ASN A 286 -7.49 -16.44 3.40
CA ASN A 286 -8.34 -17.39 4.06
C ASN A 286 -8.54 -18.60 3.14
N SER A 287 -8.85 -19.76 3.73
CA SER A 287 -9.18 -20.99 3.00
C SER A 287 -10.46 -21.56 3.55
N ASN A 288 -11.45 -21.76 2.68
CA ASN A 288 -12.78 -22.28 2.98
C ASN A 288 -13.37 -21.64 4.25
N SER A 289 -13.19 -20.32 4.39
CA SER A 289 -13.66 -19.62 5.56
C SER A 289 -14.95 -18.85 5.25
N ASN A 290 -15.54 -18.36 6.33
CA ASN A 290 -16.72 -17.51 6.34
C ASN A 290 -16.35 -16.01 6.41
N VAL A 291 -15.04 -15.70 6.40
CA VAL A 291 -14.50 -14.37 6.68
C VAL A 291 -14.01 -13.72 5.40
N THR A 292 -14.32 -12.43 5.20
CA THR A 292 -13.79 -11.65 4.07
C THR A 292 -12.77 -10.61 4.53
N PRO A 293 -11.78 -10.28 3.70
CA PRO A 293 -10.90 -9.15 4.00
C PRO A 293 -11.70 -7.85 3.91
N ARG A 294 -11.81 -7.13 5.03
CA ARG A 294 -12.50 -5.82 5.06
C ARG A 294 -11.55 -4.67 4.83
N PHE A 295 -10.37 -4.73 5.43
CA PHE A 295 -9.35 -3.71 5.28
C PHE A 295 -7.99 -4.38 5.17
N CYS A 296 -7.23 -4.07 4.13
CA CYS A 296 -5.84 -4.50 4.03
C CYS A 296 -4.93 -3.33 3.76
N GLN A 297 -3.74 -3.36 4.36
CA GLN A 297 -2.66 -2.46 4.06
C GLN A 297 -1.47 -3.30 3.57
N ILE A 298 -1.06 -3.06 2.33
CA ILE A 298 0.05 -3.73 1.66
C ILE A 298 1.18 -2.72 1.49
N ARG A 299 2.25 -2.91 2.26
CA ARG A 299 3.44 -2.05 2.25
C ARG A 299 4.46 -2.58 1.27
N TYR A 300 4.82 -1.77 0.28
CA TYR A 300 6.01 -1.99 -0.56
C TYR A 300 7.15 -1.16 0.00
N SER A 301 8.23 -1.81 0.42
CA SER A 301 9.44 -1.16 0.94
C SER A 301 10.59 -1.32 -0.03
N PHE A 302 11.36 -0.26 -0.18
CA PHE A 302 12.51 -0.15 -1.06
C PHE A 302 13.71 0.30 -0.22
N GLN A 303 14.84 -0.35 -0.40
CA GLN A 303 16.06 -0.07 0.35
C GLN A 303 17.25 0.02 -0.59
N GLU A 304 17.96 1.14 -0.54
CA GLU A 304 19.30 1.24 -1.09
C GLU A 304 20.29 0.58 -0.13
N THR A 305 21.17 -0.29 -0.63
CA THR A 305 22.12 -1.04 0.20
C THR A 305 23.59 -0.87 -0.22
N SER A 306 23.83 -0.14 -1.30
CA SER A 306 25.16 0.05 -1.87
C SER A 306 26.07 0.85 -0.94
N LYS A 307 27.30 0.37 -0.75
CA LYS A 307 28.35 1.08 0.00
C LYS A 307 29.17 2.05 -0.86
N LYS A 308 28.71 2.30 -2.09
CA LYS A 308 29.34 3.24 -3.02
C LYS A 308 28.83 4.65 -2.75
N ILE A 309 29.63 5.63 -3.16
CA ILE A 309 29.19 7.02 -3.22
C ILE A 309 28.30 7.24 -4.44
N ARG A 310 27.23 8.02 -4.26
CA ARG A 310 26.37 8.50 -5.33
C ARG A 310 27.17 9.44 -6.23
N LYS A 311 27.25 9.09 -7.51
CA LYS A 311 27.91 9.94 -8.51
C LYS A 311 27.11 11.22 -8.74
N TRP A 312 27.78 12.33 -9.06
CA TRP A 312 27.15 13.60 -9.48
C TRP A 312 26.54 13.49 -10.89
N LYS A 313 25.61 12.56 -11.08
CA LYS A 313 24.86 12.34 -12.31
C LYS A 313 23.44 11.94 -11.96
N LEU A 314 22.48 12.50 -12.69
CA LEU A 314 21.08 12.20 -12.49
C LEU A 314 20.80 10.75 -12.90
N GLN A 315 20.41 9.95 -11.91
CA GLN A 315 19.95 8.57 -12.07
C GLN A 315 18.46 8.53 -11.72
N GLN A 316 17.64 7.93 -12.57
CA GLN A 316 16.19 7.95 -12.41
C GLN A 316 15.61 6.57 -12.65
N ALA A 317 14.67 6.17 -11.80
CA ALA A 317 13.85 4.99 -12.01
C ALA A 317 12.38 5.30 -11.75
N ARG A 318 11.51 4.64 -12.51
CA ARG A 318 10.07 4.55 -12.28
C ARG A 318 9.77 3.23 -11.61
N ILE A 319 9.04 3.27 -10.52
CA ILE A 319 8.60 2.09 -9.78
C ILE A 319 7.10 1.93 -9.98
N CYS A 320 6.67 0.74 -10.38
CA CYS A 320 5.28 0.36 -10.51
C CYS A 320 4.99 -0.77 -9.53
N THR A 321 4.05 -0.57 -8.61
CA THR A 321 3.55 -1.62 -7.72
C THR A 321 2.26 -2.19 -8.28
N TYR A 322 2.03 -3.48 -8.07
CA TYR A 322 0.84 -4.18 -8.52
C TYR A 322 0.33 -5.05 -7.37
N THR A 323 -0.87 -4.72 -6.89
CA THR A 323 -1.56 -5.49 -5.85
C THR A 323 -2.85 -6.03 -6.43
N GLU A 324 -3.12 -7.31 -6.21
CA GLU A 324 -4.38 -7.97 -6.55
C GLU A 324 -4.89 -8.69 -5.31
N ILE A 325 -6.15 -8.44 -4.95
CA ILE A 325 -6.90 -9.25 -4.00
C ILE A 325 -8.09 -9.80 -4.77
N SER A 326 -8.15 -11.11 -4.90
CA SER A 326 -9.17 -11.80 -5.70
C SER A 326 -9.73 -12.99 -4.94
N GLU A 327 -10.98 -13.33 -5.24
CA GLU A 327 -11.57 -14.60 -4.85
C GLU A 327 -11.38 -15.58 -6.02
N PRO A 328 -10.39 -16.49 -5.99
CA PRO A 328 -10.26 -17.56 -6.97
C PRO A 328 -11.58 -18.28 -7.20
N THR A 329 -11.92 -18.48 -8.47
CA THR A 329 -13.01 -19.36 -8.86
C THR A 329 -12.70 -20.78 -8.37
N LEU A 330 -13.66 -21.41 -7.69
CA LEU A 330 -13.59 -22.84 -7.40
C LEU A 330 -13.56 -23.59 -8.75
N GLU A 331 -12.38 -24.11 -9.13
CA GLU A 331 -12.23 -25.06 -10.24
C GLU A 331 -12.74 -26.46 -9.85
#